data_AF-A0A662VLW0-F1
#
_entry.id   AF-A0A662VLW0-F1
#
_cell.length_a   1.000
_cell.length_b   1.000
_cell.length_c   1.000
_cell.angle_alpha   90.00
_cell.angle_beta   90.00
_cell.angle_gamma   90.00
#
_symmetry.space_group_name_H-M   'P 1'
#
loop_
_entity.id
_entity.type
_entity.pdbx_description
1 polymer ?
#
loop_
_entity_poly.entity_id
_entity_poly.type
_entity_poly.pdbx_seq_one_letter_code
_entity_poly.pdbx_strand_id
1 'polypeptide(L)' 'MKYTIEIFYSEEDEGYIAVVPELPGCSAFGETPEKALEEVKIAIELWLEAARKEGREIPKPMGKELVRKILEKCK' A
#
# COMPACT_ATOMS: atom_id res chain seq x y z
N MET A 1 3.85 4.68 8.27
CA MET A 1 3.33 3.51 7.52
C MET A 1 4.46 2.51 7.26
N LYS A 2 4.14 1.21 7.19
CA LYS A 2 5.12 0.14 6.96
C LYS A 2 4.74 -0.82 5.82
N TYR A 3 3.62 -0.58 5.13
CA TYR A 3 3.15 -1.42 4.03
C TYR A 3 3.81 -1.04 2.72
N THR A 4 3.92 -2.02 1.84
CA THR A 4 4.42 -1.86 0.47
C THR A 4 3.31 -1.27 -0.38
N ILE A 5 3.66 -0.26 -1.18
CA ILE A 5 2.75 0.39 -2.11
C ILE A 5 3.35 0.18 -3.50
N GLU A 6 2.58 -0.44 -4.38
CA GLU A 6 2.90 -0.57 -5.80
C GLU A 6 2.14 0.50 -6.56
N ILE A 7 2.83 1.26 -7.42
CA ILE A 7 2.23 2.32 -8.23
C ILE A 7 2.55 2.04 -9.68
N PHE A 8 1.52 2.01 -10.53
CA PHE A 8 1.63 1.80 -11.96
C PHE A 8 0.62 2.66 -12.71
N TYR A 9 0.88 2.93 -13.98
CA TYR A 9 -0.06 3.62 -14.85
C TYR A 9 -1.07 2.62 -15.42
N SER A 10 -2.36 2.96 -15.38
CA SER A 10 -3.47 2.23 -15.97
C SER A 10 -3.95 2.96 -17.21
N GLU A 11 -3.89 2.30 -18.37
CA GLU A 11 -4.47 2.84 -19.61
C GLU A 11 -6.00 2.86 -19.56
N GLU A 12 -6.63 1.98 -18.78
CA GLU A 12 -8.10 1.91 -18.63
C GLU A 12 -8.64 3.08 -17.78
N ASP A 13 -7.89 3.49 -16.75
CA ASP A 13 -8.26 4.60 -15.87
C ASP A 13 -7.60 5.93 -16.28
N GLU A 14 -6.79 5.93 -17.34
CA GLU A 14 -6.00 7.06 -17.83
C GLU A 14 -5.21 7.77 -16.71
N GLY A 15 -4.65 7.02 -15.77
CA GLY A 15 -3.94 7.57 -14.60
C GLY A 15 -3.18 6.53 -13.78
N TYR A 16 -2.65 6.95 -12.64
CA TYR A 16 -1.86 6.09 -11.76
C TYR A 16 -2.72 5.39 -10.72
N ILE A 17 -2.54 4.08 -10.60
CA ILE A 17 -3.15 3.25 -9.59
C ILE A 17 -2.09 2.88 -8.56
N ALA A 18 -2.39 3.15 -7.29
CA ALA A 18 -1.59 2.73 -6.15
C ALA A 18 -2.32 1.60 -5.42
N VAL A 19 -1.66 0.45 -5.25
CA VAL A 19 -2.22 -0.74 -4.60
C VAL A 19 -1.36 -1.14 -3.42
N VAL A 20 -2.00 -1.66 -2.38
CA VAL A 20 -1.34 -2.27 -1.21
C VAL A 20 -1.61 -3.76 -1.22
N PRO A 21 -0.72 -4.60 -1.77
CA PRO A 21 -0.96 -6.04 -1.92
C PRO A 21 -1.28 -6.75 -0.60
N GLU A 22 -0.79 -6.18 0.49
CA GLU A 22 -0.92 -6.70 1.85
C GLU A 22 -2.29 -6.42 2.47
N LEU A 23 -3.03 -5.43 1.94
CA LEU A 23 -4.35 -5.02 2.42
C LEU A 23 -5.36 -5.25 1.28
N PRO A 24 -6.07 -6.39 1.27
CA PRO A 24 -7.01 -6.72 0.19
C PRO A 24 -8.04 -5.62 -0.03
N GLY A 25 -8.17 -5.18 -1.28
CA GLY A 25 -9.09 -4.11 -1.69
C GLY A 25 -8.62 -2.70 -1.33
N CYS A 26 -7.42 -2.51 -0.80
CA CYS A 26 -6.85 -1.20 -0.55
C CYS A 26 -6.07 -0.72 -1.79
N SER A 27 -6.71 0.15 -2.55
CA SER A 27 -6.13 0.83 -3.71
C SER A 27 -6.62 2.27 -3.77
N ALA A 28 -5.88 3.10 -4.51
CA ALA A 28 -6.28 4.46 -4.81
C ALA A 28 -5.83 4.87 -6.21
N PHE A 29 -6.45 5.93 -6.73
CA PHE A 29 -6.17 6.50 -8.04
C PHE A 29 -5.61 7.92 -7.90
N GLY A 30 -4.76 8.32 -8.84
CA GLY A 30 -4.37 9.72 -9.01
C GLY A 30 -3.84 10.00 -10.41
N GLU A 31 -4.01 11.24 -10.87
CA GLU A 31 -3.50 11.68 -12.18
C GLU A 31 -1.96 11.69 -12.24
N THR A 32 -1.30 11.71 -11.08
CA THR A 32 0.16 11.58 -10.95
C THR A 32 0.53 10.50 -9.94
N PRO A 33 1.76 9.95 -9.98
CA PRO A 33 2.23 9.01 -8.98
C PRO A 33 2.13 9.56 -7.56
N GLU A 34 2.42 10.85 -7.37
CA GLU A 34 2.36 11.51 -6.07
C GLU A 34 0.92 11.58 -5.55
N LYS A 35 -0.04 11.95 -6.41
CA LYS A 35 -1.45 12.00 -6.04
C LYS A 35 -1.99 10.62 -5.69
N ALA A 36 -1.67 9.60 -6.49
CA ALA A 36 -2.04 8.21 -6.19
C ALA A 36 -1.43 7.75 -4.86
N LEU A 37 -0.17 8.14 -4.58
CA LEU A 37 0.50 7.85 -3.33
C LEU A 37 -0.16 8.56 -2.13
N GLU A 38 -0.59 9.81 -2.27
CA GLU A 38 -1.30 10.54 -1.21
C GLU A 38 -2.63 9.88 -0.87
N GLU A 39 -3.44 9.59 -1.89
CA GLU A 39 -4.76 8.96 -1.73
C GLU A 39 -4.65 7.56 -1.12
N VAL A 40 -3.67 6.75 -1.53
CA VAL A 40 -3.50 5.40 -0.94
C VAL A 40 -3.07 5.48 0.53
N LYS A 41 -2.36 6.54 0.97
CA LYS A 41 -2.05 6.70 2.40
C LYS A 41 -3.31 6.87 3.22
N ILE A 42 -4.26 7.64 2.72
CA ILE A 42 -5.57 7.85 3.35
C ILE A 42 -6.35 6.53 3.34
N ALA A 43 -6.39 5.83 2.21
CA ALA A 43 -7.06 4.55 2.07
C ALA A 43 -6.53 3.49 3.07
N ILE A 44 -5.21 3.46 3.30
CA ILE A 44 -4.59 2.56 4.30
C ILE A 44 -5.09 2.85 5.70
N GLU A 45 -5.08 4.12 6.12
CA GLU A 45 -5.54 4.48 7.47
C GLU A 45 -7.02 4.13 7.66
N LEU A 46 -7.86 4.45 6.68
CA LEU A 46 -9.29 4.08 6.69
C LEU A 46 -9.50 2.57 6.73
N TRP A 47 -8.73 1.80 5.95
CA TRP A 47 -8.79 0.34 5.95
C TRP A 47 -8.45 -0.22 7.34
N LEU A 48 -7.39 0.30 7.98
CA LEU A 48 -6.96 -0.13 9.31
C LEU A 48 -7.99 0.23 10.38
N GLU A 49 -8.59 1.42 10.31
CA GLU A 49 -9.66 1.83 11.21
C GLU A 49 -10.90 0.95 11.08
N ALA A 50 -11.32 0.65 9.84
CA ALA A 50 -12.44 -0.25 9.58
C ALA A 50 -12.15 -1.66 10.11
N ALA A 51 -10.98 -2.22 9.80
CA ALA A 51 -10.57 -3.53 10.30
C ALA A 51 -10.59 -3.61 11.83
N ARG A 52 -10.13 -2.56 12.53
CA ARG A 52 -10.20 -2.50 14.01
C ARG A 52 -11.63 -2.47 14.53
N LYS A 53 -12.51 -1.67 13.91
CA LYS A 53 -13.92 -1.55 14.32
C LYS A 53 -14.68 -2.86 14.11
N GLU A 54 -14.36 -3.58 13.05
CA GLU A 54 -14.98 -4.86 12.71
C GLU A 54 -14.32 -6.07 13.40
N GLY A 55 -13.23 -5.87 14.16
CA GLY A 55 -12.48 -6.95 14.79
C GLY A 55 -11.78 -7.89 13.80
N ARG A 56 -11.48 -7.40 12.58
CA ARG A 56 -10.76 -8.15 11.55
C ARG A 56 -9.28 -8.26 11.92
N GLU A 57 -8.65 -9.35 11.50
CA GLU A 57 -7.20 -9.50 11.64
C GLU A 57 -6.47 -8.51 10.72
N ILE A 58 -5.49 -7.78 11.28
CA ILE A 58 -4.69 -6.82 10.52
C ILE A 58 -3.41 -7.51 10.07
N PRO A 59 -3.19 -7.67 8.75
CA PRO A 59 -2.00 -8.32 8.22
C PRO A 59 -0.75 -7.50 8.55
N LYS A 60 0.37 -8.19 8.77
CA LYS A 60 1.64 -7.54 9.11
C LYS A 60 2.35 -7.03 7.86
N PRO A 61 3.01 -5.86 7.94
CA PRO A 61 3.79 -5.33 6.83
C PRO A 61 5.01 -6.21 6.46
N MET A 62 5.14 -6.61 5.21
CA MET A 62 6.18 -7.47 4.64
C MET A 62 7.44 -6.69 4.24
N GLY A 63 7.28 -5.42 3.83
CA GLY A 63 8.37 -4.63 3.24
C GLY A 63 9.62 -4.51 4.12
N LYS A 64 9.45 -4.48 5.44
CA LYS A 64 10.59 -4.41 6.37
C LYS A 64 11.45 -5.67 6.36
N GLU A 65 10.84 -6.84 6.23
CA GLU A 65 11.57 -8.11 6.24
C GLU A 65 12.36 -8.29 4.95
N LEU A 66 11.82 -7.83 3.82
CA LEU A 66 12.51 -7.86 2.53
C LEU A 66 13.73 -6.92 2.53
N VAL A 67 13.57 -5.68 2.97
CA VAL A 67 14.67 -4.71 3.09
C VAL A 67 15.75 -5.22 4.04
N ARG A 68 15.37 -5.81 5.19
CA ARG A 68 16.31 -6.41 6.13
C ARG A 68 17.14 -7.51 5.47
N LYS A 69 16.51 -8.45 4.77
CA LYS A 69 17.20 -9.55 4.06
C LYS A 69 18.15 -9.06 2.98
N ILE A 70 17.83 -7.95 2.30
CA ILE A 70 18.72 -7.32 1.32
C ILE A 70 19.93 -6.71 2.02
N LEU A 71 19.72 -5.94 3.10
CA LEU A 71 20.80 -5.29 3.85
C LEU A 71 21.73 -6.28 4.56
N GLU A 72 21.20 -7.41 5.04
CA GLU A 72 22.00 -8.48 5.68
C GLU A 72 22.90 -9.22 4.66
N LYS A 73 22.55 -9.25 3.38
CA LYS A 73 23.37 -9.87 2.32
C LYS A 73 24.54 -9.01 1.84
N CYS A 74 24.57 -7.73 2.20
CA CYS A 74 25.66 -6.80 1.86
C CYS A 74 26.74 -6.72 2.95
N LYS A 75 26.66 -7.55 4.00
CA LYS A 75 27.71 -7.73 5.02
C LYS A 75 28.48 -9.01 4.77
#